data_AF-B2KZI7-F1
#
_entry.id   AF-B2KZI7-F1
#
_cell.length_a   1.000
_cell.length_b   1.000
_cell.length_c   1.000
_cell.angle_alpha   90.00
_cell.angle_beta   90.00
_cell.angle_gamma   90.00
#
_symmetry.space_group_name_H-M   'P 1'
#
loop_
_entity.id
_entity.type
_entity.pdbx_description
1 polymer ?
#
loop_
_entity_poly.entity_id
_entity_poly.type
_entity_poly.pdbx_seq_one_letter_code
_entity_poly.pdbx_strand_id
1 'polypeptide(L)' 'VNTNPVTGLHFLMVFTVVFQSKEYNGSTLEMQGTARFDQPQSEYAVVGGTGKFRFARGYAPS' A
#
# COMPACT_ATOMS: atom_id res chain seq x y z
N VAL A 1 5.09 -28.61 21.16
CA VAL A 1 4.99 -28.87 19.71
C VAL A 1 5.52 -27.65 18.98
N ASN A 2 6.67 -27.79 18.33
CA ASN A 2 7.28 -26.76 17.51
C ASN A 2 6.55 -26.79 16.15
N THR A 3 5.35 -26.22 16.09
CA THR A 3 4.65 -26.00 14.83
C THR A 3 5.17 -24.67 14.29
N ASN A 4 6.31 -24.71 13.63
CA ASN A 4 6.66 -23.69 12.67
C ASN A 4 5.95 -24.12 11.37
N PRO A 5 4.66 -23.75 11.12
CA PRO A 5 4.20 -23.76 9.75
C PRO A 5 5.17 -22.85 9.00
N VAL A 6 5.48 -23.12 7.75
CA VAL A 6 6.14 -22.11 6.92
C VAL A 6 5.33 -20.82 7.12
N THR A 7 5.87 -19.89 7.90
CA THR A 7 5.13 -18.77 8.47
C THR A 7 4.54 -18.02 7.30
N GLY A 8 3.23 -17.76 7.36
CA GLY A 8 2.37 -17.40 6.24
C GLY A 8 3.05 -16.62 5.12
N LEU A 9 2.72 -16.97 3.88
CA LEU A 9 3.20 -16.25 2.71
C LEU A 9 2.83 -14.76 2.83
N HIS A 10 3.83 -13.93 3.12
CA HIS A 10 3.67 -12.48 3.27
C HIS A 10 4.42 -11.78 2.14
N PHE A 11 3.81 -10.75 1.58
CA PHE A 11 4.37 -9.97 0.49
C PHE A 11 4.66 -8.55 0.96
N LEU A 12 5.86 -8.06 0.68
CA LEU A 12 6.15 -6.63 0.76
C LEU A 12 5.48 -5.96 -0.45
N MET A 13 4.54 -5.06 -0.16
CA MET A 13 3.90 -4.23 -1.16
C MET A 13 4.57 -2.87 -1.16
N VAL A 14 5.15 -2.48 -2.30
CA VAL A 14 5.67 -1.14 -2.56
C VAL A 14 5.18 -0.76 -3.95
N PHE A 15 4.31 0.24 -4.02
CA PHE A 15 3.71 0.63 -5.29
C PHE A 15 3.33 2.12 -5.31
N THR A 16 3.22 2.64 -6.53
CA THR A 16 2.79 4.02 -6.79
C THR A 16 1.50 3.99 -7.59
N VAL A 17 0.49 4.71 -7.12
CA VAL A 17 -0.75 4.93 -7.87
C VAL A 17 -0.61 6.23 -8.65
N VAL A 18 -0.71 6.14 -9.97
CA VAL A 18 -0.64 7.29 -10.88
C VAL A 18 -2.04 7.63 -11.36
N PHE A 19 -2.52 8.82 -11.03
CA PHE A 19 -3.85 9.27 -11.40
C PHE A 19 -3.83 9.88 -12.80
N GLN A 20 -4.74 9.45 -13.68
CA GLN A 20 -4.75 9.84 -15.10
C GLN A 20 -5.99 10.67 -15.51
N SER A 21 -6.80 11.13 -14.56
CA SER A 21 -8.07 11.81 -14.89
C SER A 21 -8.40 13.01 -14.00
N LYS A 22 -9.12 13.96 -14.59
CA LYS A 22 -9.71 15.13 -13.93
C LYS A 22 -8.68 15.92 -13.10
N GLU A 23 -9.10 16.36 -11.91
CA GLU A 23 -8.31 17.19 -11.01
C GLU A 23 -6.99 16.54 -10.55
N TYR A 24 -6.92 15.21 -10.53
CA TYR A 24 -5.76 14.47 -10.04
C TYR A 24 -4.81 14.02 -11.16
N ASN A 25 -5.09 14.35 -12.42
CA ASN A 25 -4.28 13.91 -13.55
C ASN A 25 -2.79 14.29 -13.37
N GLY A 26 -1.91 13.30 -13.46
CA GLY A 26 -0.46 13.42 -13.27
C GLY A 26 0.00 13.43 -11.80
N SER A 27 -0.91 13.39 -10.82
CA SER A 27 -0.56 13.26 -9.40
C SER A 27 -0.32 11.79 -9.03
N THR A 28 0.46 11.58 -7.96
CA THR A 28 0.81 10.22 -7.47
C THR A 28 0.57 10.07 -5.99
N LEU A 29 0.28 8.84 -5.56
CA LEU A 29 0.37 8.40 -4.17
C LEU A 29 1.37 7.24 -4.09
N GLU A 30 2.31 7.33 -3.14
CA GLU A 30 3.26 6.26 -2.85
C GLU A 30 2.81 5.49 -1.60
N MET A 31 2.73 4.16 -1.72
CA MET A 31 2.24 3.29 -0.65
C MET A 31 3.18 2.12 -0.37
N GLN A 32 3.25 1.75 0.91
CA GLN A 32 4.02 0.60 1.39
C GLN A 32 3.29 -0.17 2.48
N GLY A 33 3.37 -1.50 2.47
CA GLY A 33 2.90 -2.33 3.58
C GLY A 33 3.15 -3.82 3.37
N THR A 34 2.53 -4.65 4.20
CA THR A 34 2.66 -6.10 4.14
C THR A 34 1.30 -6.72 3.82
N ALA A 35 1.20 -7.38 2.67
CA ALA A 35 0.03 -8.20 2.35
C ALA A 35 0.24 -9.60 2.91
N ARG A 36 -0.70 -10.09 3.74
CA ARG A 36 -0.65 -11.45 4.29
C ARG A 36 -1.65 -12.33 3.57
N PHE A 37 -1.20 -13.47 3.05
CA PHE A 37 -2.06 -14.36 2.27
C PHE A 37 -3.23 -14.95 3.08
N ASP A 38 -3.06 -15.09 4.39
CA ASP A 38 -4.05 -15.64 5.32
C ASP A 38 -4.98 -14.56 5.91
N GLN A 39 -4.83 -13.28 5.52
CA GLN A 39 -5.68 -12.19 5.98
C GLN A 39 -6.49 -11.59 4.83
N PRO A 40 -7.82 -11.45 4.98
CA PRO A 40 -8.67 -10.92 3.93
C PRO A 40 -8.49 -9.41 3.71
N GLN A 41 -7.85 -8.71 4.65
CA GLN A 41 -7.64 -7.27 4.61
C GLN A 41 -6.24 -6.93 5.10
N SER A 42 -5.55 -6.07 4.37
CA SER A 42 -4.24 -5.51 4.72
C SER A 42 -4.31 -3.98 4.66
N GLU A 43 -3.46 -3.31 5.42
CA GLU A 43 -3.32 -1.84 5.35
C GLU A 43 -1.98 -1.48 4.71
N TYR A 44 -2.01 -0.50 3.80
CA TYR A 44 -0.83 0.08 3.19
C TYR A 44 -0.69 1.53 3.64
N ALA A 45 0.46 1.89 4.20
CA ALA A 45 0.76 3.26 4.60
C ALA A 45 1.01 4.13 3.37
N VAL A 46 0.38 5.30 3.31
CA VAL A 46 0.74 6.37 2.37
C VAL A 46 1.99 7.05 2.90
N VAL A 47 3.11 6.80 2.22
CA VAL A 47 4.43 7.33 2.60
C VAL A 47 4.73 8.66 1.92
N GLY A 48 3.95 9.03 0.90
CA GLY A 48 4.08 10.29 0.19
C GLY A 48 3.07 10.48 -0.94
N GLY A 49 3.23 11.59 -1.64
CA GLY A 49 2.57 11.84 -2.92
C GLY A 49 3.17 13.02 -3.66
N THR A 50 2.88 13.11 -4.95
CA THR A 50 3.23 14.25 -5.81
C THR A 50 2.00 14.99 -6.33
N GLY A 51 2.19 16.17 -6.92
CA GLY A 51 1.10 16.98 -7.46
C GLY A 51 0.09 17.38 -6.38
N LYS A 52 -1.18 17.02 -6.59
CA LYS A 52 -2.29 17.27 -5.65
C LYS A 52 -2.14 16.55 -4.31
N PHE A 53 -1.33 15.50 -4.24
CA PHE A 53 -1.07 14.72 -3.03
C PHE A 53 0.26 15.09 -2.36
N ARG A 54 0.84 16.25 -2.67
CA ARG A 54 2.06 16.71 -2.00
C ARG A 54 1.85 16.76 -0.48
N PHE A 55 2.76 16.12 0.26
CA PHE A 55 2.70 15.96 1.71
C PHE A 55 1.56 15.06 2.23
N ALA A 56 0.96 14.23 1.37
CA ALA A 56 -0.03 13.25 1.78
C ALA A 56 0.56 12.25 2.78
N ARG A 57 -0.23 11.94 3.81
CA ARG A 57 0.01 10.90 4.82
C ARG A 57 -1.33 10.26 5.13
N GLY A 58 -1.33 8.96 5.40
CA GLY A 58 -2.57 8.20 5.65
C GLY A 58 -2.34 6.71 5.46
N TYR A 59 -3.44 5.97 5.28
CA TYR A 59 -3.43 4.54 5.00
C TYR A 59 -4.53 4.18 4.01
N ALA A 60 -4.35 3.08 3.29
CA ALA A 60 -5.34 2.49 2.41
C ALA A 60 -5.55 1.01 2.76
N PRO A 61 -6.78 0.56 3.02
CA PRO A 61 -7.06 -0.87 3.12
C PRO A 61 -7.06 -1.53 1.74
N SER A 62 -6.63 -2.78 1.66
CA SER A 62 -6.79 -3.68 0.48
C SER A 62 -8.14 -4.36 0.47
#